data_AF-A0A9W8MIU6-F1
#
_entry.id   AF-A0A9W8MIU6-F1
#
_cell.length_a   1.000
_cell.length_b   1.000
_cell.length_c   1.000
_cell.angle_alpha   90.00
_cell.angle_beta   90.00
_cell.angle_gamma   90.00
#
_symmetry.space_group_name_H-M   'P 1'
#
loop_
_entity.id
_entity.type
_entity.pdbx_description
1 polymer ?
#
loop_
_entity_poly.entity_id
_entity_poly.type
_entity_poly.pdbx_seq_one_letter_code
_entity_poly.pdbx_strand_id
1 'polypeptide(L)'
;MMSERLFEFDTEAELIEAFESFDENDKGTVKVDEMRKWLSEFGERMDMQEIDKLFKGPFTDRQGNFNYREWVKVLRINDEEETKQASAM
;
A
#
# COMPACT_ATOMS: atom_id res chain seq x y z
N MET A 1 -16.33 -5.54 -13.01
CA MET A 1 -16.26 -6.09 -11.62
C MET A 1 -15.44 -5.14 -10.76
N MET A 2 -15.56 -5.14 -9.42
CA MET A 2 -14.72 -4.28 -8.55
C MET A 2 -13.21 -4.56 -8.71
N SER A 3 -12.86 -5.72 -9.29
CA SER A 3 -11.53 -6.09 -9.76
C SER A 3 -11.02 -5.32 -10.99
N GLU A 4 -11.81 -4.45 -11.61
CA GLU A 4 -11.39 -3.64 -12.78
C GLU A 4 -11.24 -2.15 -12.45
N ARG A 5 -11.42 -1.73 -11.19
CA ARG A 5 -11.39 -0.30 -10.80
C ARG A 5 -10.61 0.00 -9.51
N LEU A 6 -9.75 -0.92 -9.09
CA LEU A 6 -8.91 -0.72 -7.91
C LEU A 6 -7.55 -0.07 -8.23
N PHE A 7 -7.24 0.16 -9.51
CA PHE A 7 -5.96 0.71 -9.95
C PHE A 7 -6.09 1.67 -11.14
N GLU A 8 -7.06 2.60 -11.10
CA GLU A 8 -6.91 3.86 -11.85
C GLU A 8 -5.90 4.75 -11.10
N PHE A 9 -4.65 4.29 -11.11
CA PHE A 9 -3.39 4.94 -10.75
C PHE A 9 -3.47 6.21 -9.88
N ASP A 10 -3.49 6.04 -8.55
CA ASP A 10 -2.63 6.91 -7.75
C ASP A 10 -1.20 6.57 -8.19
N THR A 11 -0.49 7.54 -8.76
CA THR A 11 0.93 7.45 -9.10
C THR A 11 1.74 7.08 -7.87
N GLU A 12 2.95 6.53 -8.04
CA GLU A 12 3.86 6.32 -6.90
C GLU A 12 3.99 7.59 -6.05
N ALA A 13 4.01 8.75 -6.71
CA ALA A 13 4.01 10.05 -6.04
C ALA A 13 2.75 10.29 -5.21
N GLU A 14 1.55 10.07 -5.74
CA GLU A 14 0.30 10.26 -4.99
C GLU A 14 0.17 9.31 -3.79
N LEU A 15 0.61 8.06 -3.94
CA LEU A 15 0.65 7.13 -2.81
C LEU A 15 1.65 7.60 -1.75
N ILE A 16 2.86 7.97 -2.16
CA ILE A 16 3.90 8.48 -1.24
C ILE A 16 3.41 9.75 -0.53
N GLU A 17 2.86 10.73 -1.25
CA GLU A 17 2.33 11.98 -0.69
C GLU A 17 1.21 11.71 0.33
N ALA A 18 0.32 10.75 0.04
CA ALA A 18 -0.72 10.35 0.97
C ALA A 18 -0.14 9.80 2.27
N PHE A 19 0.87 8.94 2.22
CA PHE A 19 1.54 8.42 3.42
C PHE A 19 2.40 9.47 4.13
N GLU A 20 3.07 10.36 3.40
CA GLU A 20 3.86 11.47 3.95
C GLU A 20 3.00 12.42 4.78
N SER A 21 1.70 12.57 4.44
CA SER A 21 0.77 13.35 5.26
C SER A 21 0.59 12.82 6.69
N PHE A 22 0.90 11.54 6.93
CA PHE A 22 0.88 10.91 8.26
C PHE A 22 2.28 10.80 8.89
N ASP A 23 3.34 11.06 8.13
CA ASP A 23 4.73 10.96 8.57
C ASP A 23 5.31 12.35 8.82
N GLU A 24 4.87 12.99 9.92
CA GLU A 24 5.23 14.38 10.26
C GLU A 24 6.75 14.66 10.33
N ASN A 25 7.57 13.61 10.48
CA ASN A 25 9.02 13.75 10.60
C ASN A 25 9.78 13.14 9.42
N ASP A 26 9.10 12.77 8.34
CA ASP A 26 9.69 12.19 7.14
C ASP A 26 10.61 10.99 7.44
N LYS A 27 10.13 10.05 8.25
CA LYS A 27 10.86 8.83 8.64
C LYS A 27 10.82 7.76 7.54
N GLY A 28 9.93 7.89 6.57
CA GLY A 28 9.56 6.84 5.62
C GLY A 28 8.73 5.72 6.25
N THR A 29 8.15 5.94 7.44
CA THR A 29 7.37 4.93 8.16
C THR A 29 6.17 5.53 8.88
N VAL A 30 5.06 4.81 8.92
CA VAL A 30 3.82 5.20 9.61
C VAL A 30 3.38 4.13 10.60
N LYS A 31 2.56 4.47 11.60
CA LYS A 31 2.02 3.47 12.53
C LYS A 31 0.91 2.66 11.90
N VAL A 32 1.02 1.33 11.99
CA VAL A 32 0.02 0.40 11.46
C VAL A 32 -1.38 0.67 12.01
N ASP A 33 -1.50 0.97 13.29
CA ASP A 33 -2.80 1.20 13.93
C ASP A 33 -3.49 2.47 13.39
N GLU A 34 -2.72 3.52 13.10
CA GLU A 34 -3.23 4.77 12.51
C GLU A 34 -3.67 4.54 11.06
N MET A 35 -2.84 3.84 10.28
CA MET A 35 -3.17 3.49 8.91
C MET A 35 -4.36 2.54 8.82
N ARG A 36 -4.46 1.54 9.70
CA ARG A 36 -5.62 0.63 9.73
C ARG A 36 -6.90 1.41 10.02
N LYS A 37 -6.86 2.34 10.97
CA LYS A 37 -8.03 3.17 11.29
C LYS A 37 -8.43 4.03 10.10
N TRP A 38 -7.47 4.70 9.47
CA TRP A 38 -7.73 5.53 8.29
C TRP A 38 -8.25 4.72 7.10
N LEU A 39 -7.62 3.59 6.77
CA LEU A 39 -8.08 2.69 5.71
C LEU A 39 -9.44 2.06 6.02
N SER A 40 -9.82 1.90 7.29
CA SER A 40 -11.15 1.40 7.67
C SER A 40 -12.22 2.49 7.66
N GLU A 41 -11.85 3.75 7.88
CA GLU A 41 -12.75 4.91 7.92
C GLU A 41 -12.95 5.56 6.54
N PHE A 42 -11.92 5.55 5.70
CA PHE A 42 -11.90 6.19 4.38
C PHE A 42 -11.73 5.19 3.23
N GLY A 43 -11.25 3.98 3.50
CA GLY A 43 -11.07 2.95 2.49
C GLY A 43 -12.35 2.16 2.24
N GLU A 44 -13.27 2.71 1.45
CA GLU A 44 -14.34 1.92 0.82
C GLU A 44 -13.80 0.82 -0.12
N ARG A 45 -12.48 0.78 -0.37
CA ARG A 45 -11.85 0.03 -1.46
C ARG A 45 -10.88 -1.07 -1.04
N MET A 46 -10.56 -1.23 0.25
CA MET A 46 -9.73 -2.34 0.73
C MET A 46 -10.44 -3.06 1.86
N ASP A 47 -10.56 -4.38 1.73
CA ASP A 47 -11.16 -5.17 2.81
C ASP A 47 -10.18 -5.36 3.98
N MET A 48 -10.71 -5.66 5.17
CA MET A 48 -9.87 -5.88 6.35
C MET A 48 -8.86 -7.02 6.19
N GLN A 49 -9.11 -8.00 5.33
CA GLN A 49 -8.18 -9.09 5.07
C GLN A 49 -6.99 -8.62 4.22
N GLU A 50 -7.21 -7.74 3.25
CA GLU A 50 -6.18 -7.10 2.44
C GLU A 50 -5.32 -6.16 3.27
N ILE A 51 -5.94 -5.34 4.12
CA ILE A 51 -5.25 -4.49 5.09
C ILE A 51 -4.40 -5.35 6.05
N ASP A 52 -4.93 -6.48 6.51
CA ASP A 52 -4.16 -7.40 7.36
C ASP A 52 -2.97 -8.04 6.63
N LYS A 53 -3.15 -8.40 5.36
CA LYS A 53 -2.05 -8.95 4.54
C LYS A 53 -0.97 -7.90 4.32
N LEU A 54 -1.37 -6.66 4.05
CA LEU A 54 -0.46 -5.51 3.89
C LEU A 54 0.47 -5.38 5.12
N PHE A 55 -0.11 -5.42 6.32
CA PHE A 55 0.65 -5.20 7.55
C PHE A 55 1.35 -6.45 8.10
N LYS A 56 0.99 -7.66 7.65
CA LYS A 56 1.71 -8.91 7.98
C LYS A 56 2.95 -9.15 7.12
N GLY A 57 3.20 -8.29 6.13
CA GLY A 57 4.33 -8.39 5.20
C GLY A 57 5.68 -7.95 5.81
N PRO A 58 6.77 -8.07 5.02
CA PRO A 58 8.13 -7.72 5.46
C PRO A 58 8.34 -6.21 5.68
N PHE A 59 7.38 -5.38 5.30
CA PHE A 59 7.43 -3.93 5.40
C PHE A 59 7.03 -3.41 6.78
N THR A 60 6.55 -4.26 7.68
CA THR A 60 6.19 -3.90 9.05
C THR A 60 7.21 -4.43 10.04
N ASP A 61 7.73 -3.56 10.90
CA ASP A 61 8.64 -3.97 11.97
C ASP A 61 7.89 -4.51 13.21
N ARG A 62 8.64 -5.03 14.19
CA ARG A 62 8.07 -5.57 15.44
C ARG A 62 7.43 -4.51 16.36
N GLN A 63 7.59 -3.24 16.04
CA GLN A 63 7.06 -2.09 16.80
C GLN A 63 5.81 -1.51 16.12
N GLY A 64 5.34 -2.15 15.05
CA GLY A 64 4.17 -1.71 14.29
C GLY A 64 4.45 -0.47 13.44
N ASN A 65 5.70 -0.23 13.05
CA ASN A 65 6.04 0.77 12.04
C ASN A 65 6.01 0.12 10.67
N PHE A 66 5.21 0.67 9.76
CA PHE A 66 5.08 0.22 8.38
C PHE A 66 5.88 1.12 7.46
N ASN A 67 6.81 0.53 6.70
CA ASN A 67 7.62 1.21 5.69
C ASN A 67 6.85 1.30 4.37
N TYR A 68 6.11 2.39 4.21
CA TYR A 68 5.30 2.64 3.02
C TYR A 68 6.17 2.85 1.77
N ARG A 69 7.35 3.45 1.90
CA ARG A 69 8.25 3.71 0.75
C ARG A 69 8.70 2.41 0.08
N GLU A 70 9.07 1.40 0.86
CA GLU A 70 9.43 0.08 0.32
C GLU A 70 8.22 -0.68 -0.20
N TRP A 71 7.06 -0.54 0.45
CA TRP A 71 5.83 -1.17 -0.03
C TRP A 71 5.39 -0.63 -1.40
N VAL A 72 5.36 0.69 -1.60
CA VAL A 72 4.95 1.32 -2.87
C VAL A 72 5.86 0.86 -4.01
N LYS A 73 7.18 0.75 -3.77
CA LYS A 73 8.14 0.19 -4.75
C LYS A 73 7.79 -1.24 -5.14
N VAL A 74 7.46 -2.10 -4.18
CA VAL A 74 7.13 -3.51 -4.44
C VAL A 74 5.77 -3.67 -5.12
N LEU A 75 4.80 -2.84 -4.77
CA LEU A 75 3.48 -2.83 -5.42
C LEU A 75 3.62 -2.62 -6.94
N ARG A 76 4.50 -1.70 -7.36
CA ARG A 76 4.79 -1.46 -8.78
C ARG A 76 5.52 -2.59 -9.49
N ILE A 77 6.36 -3.36 -8.77
CA ILE A 77 7.08 -4.51 -9.35
C ILE A 77 6.11 -5.66 -9.65
N ASN A 78 5.10 -5.88 -8.80
CA ASN A 78 4.11 -6.93 -9.02
C ASN A 78 3.21 -6.63 -10.25
N ASP A 79 2.90 -5.36 -10.52
CA ASP A 79 2.18 -4.94 -11.75
C ASP A 79 2.99 -5.26 -13.02
N GLU A 80 4.32 -5.09 -12.99
CA GLU A 80 5.20 -5.37 -14.13
C GLU A 80 5.41 -6.87 -14.40
N GLU A 81 5.43 -7.71 -13.36
CA GLU A 81 5.61 -9.16 -13.51
C GLU A 81 4.33 -9.83 -14.04
N GLU A 82 3.14 -9.39 -13.62
CA GLU A 82 1.87 -9.87 -14.16
C GLU A 82 1.68 -9.49 -15.63
N THR A 83 2.04 -8.25 -16.01
CA THR A 83 1.97 -7.79 -17.41
C THR A 83 2.98 -8.50 -18.33
N LYS A 84 4.17 -8.84 -17.82
CA LYS A 84 5.18 -9.63 -18.58
C LYS A 84 4.77 -11.09 -18.75
N GLN A 85 4.14 -11.73 -17.76
CA GLN A 85 3.64 -13.11 -17.91
C GLN A 85 2.41 -13.19 -18.82
N ALA A 86 1.48 -12.23 -18.74
CA ALA A 86 0.31 -12.17 -19.62
C ALA A 86 0.65 -11.91 -21.09
N SER A 87 1.75 -11.22 -21.38
CA SER A 87 2.24 -10.97 -22.76
C SER A 87 3.09 -12.12 -23.33
N ALA A 88 3.47 -13.09 -22.51
CA ALA A 88 4.28 -14.25 -22.90
C ALA A 88 3.45 -15.54 -23.12
N MET A 89 2.13 -15.46 -22.98
CA MET A 89 1.15 -16.47 -23.39
C MET A 89 0.45 -16.06 -24.68
#